data_AF-A0A9D5I0S9-F1
#
_entry.id   AF-A0A9D5I0S9-F1
#
_cell.length_a   1.000
_cell.length_b   1.000
_cell.length_c   1.000
_cell.angle_alpha   90.00
_cell.angle_beta   90.00
_cell.angle_gamma   90.00
#
_symmetry.space_group_name_H-M   'P 1'
#
loop_
_entity.id
_entity.type
_entity.pdbx_description
1 polymer ?
#
loop_
_entity_poly.entity_id
_entity_poly.type
_entity_poly.pdbx_seq_one_letter_code
_entity_poly.pdbx_strand_id
1 'polypeptide(L)' 'MTFQIMSDLMKEAVPLAKKMEGDWQARMKLAMRSVKINYFMSQPISKGTINELLKHGVSYRRISRNYKVGRSDITAIERQ' A
#
# COMPACT_ATOMS: atom_id res chain seq x y z
N MET A 1 8.30 9.41 1.37
CA MET A 1 8.96 8.12 1.07
C MET A 1 10.38 8.41 0.62
N THR A 2 11.40 7.76 1.19
CA THR A 2 12.82 8.06 0.87
C THR A 2 13.28 7.31 -0.37
N PHE A 3 14.41 7.72 -0.94
CA PHE A 3 15.04 7.04 -2.08
C PHE A 3 15.34 5.56 -1.77
N GLN A 4 15.87 5.28 -0.58
CA GLN A 4 16.19 3.91 -0.18
C GLN A 4 14.95 3.00 -0.17
N ILE A 5 13.85 3.47 0.45
CA ILE A 5 12.59 2.73 0.48
C ILE A 5 12.08 2.49 -0.94
N MET A 6 12.14 3.50 -1.81
CA MET A 6 11.75 3.34 -3.20
C MET A 6 12.59 2.30 -3.94
N SER A 7 13.91 2.29 -3.72
CA SER A 7 14.82 1.30 -4.29
C SER A 7 14.46 -0.13 -3.86
N ASP A 8 14.18 -0.33 -2.57
CA ASP A 8 13.83 -1.65 -2.05
C ASP A 8 12.46 -2.13 -2.55
N LEU A 9 11.47 -1.24 -2.62
CA LEU A 9 10.18 -1.56 -3.24
C LEU A 9 10.33 -1.92 -4.73
N MET A 10 11.23 -1.26 -5.45
CA MET A 10 11.51 -1.57 -6.86
C MET A 10 12.11 -2.97 -7.00
N LYS A 11 13.03 -3.37 -6.10
CA LYS A 11 13.62 -4.71 -6.08
C LYS A 11 12.56 -5.80 -5.87
N GLU A 12 11.51 -5.52 -5.12
CA GLU A 12 10.37 -6.43 -4.93
C GLU A 12 9.38 -6.40 -6.11
N ALA A 13 9.12 -5.22 -6.67
CA ALA A 13 8.14 -5.05 -7.73
C ALA A 13 8.59 -5.65 -9.07
N VAL A 14 9.87 -5.53 -9.43
CA VAL A 14 10.39 -6.03 -10.72
C VAL A 14 10.15 -7.55 -10.90
N PRO A 15 10.49 -8.42 -9.92
CA PRO A 15 10.17 -9.84 -10.00
C PRO A 15 8.66 -10.12 -10.12
N LEU A 16 7.81 -9.35 -9.42
CA LEU A 16 6.36 -9.51 -9.51
C LEU A 16 5.85 -9.16 -10.92
N ALA A 17 6.33 -8.07 -11.52
CA ALA A 17 5.97 -7.66 -12.87
C ALA A 17 6.42 -8.69 -13.93
N LYS A 18 7.57 -9.36 -13.73
CA LYS A 18 8.07 -10.41 -14.63
C LYS A 18 7.19 -11.66 -14.65
N LYS A 19 6.45 -11.95 -13.56
CA LYS A 19 5.52 -13.09 -13.47
C LYS A 19 4.17 -12.83 -14.12
N MET A 20 3.88 -11.58 -14.48
CA MET A 20 2.64 -11.19 -15.13
C MET A 20 2.83 -11.18 -16.66
N GLU A 21 1.76 -11.43 -17.39
CA GLU A 21 1.72 -11.37 -18.85
C GLU A 21 1.20 -10.00 -19.34
N GLY A 22 1.56 -9.63 -20.58
CA GLY A 22 1.12 -8.39 -21.24
C GLY A 22 2.11 -7.23 -21.20
N ASP A 23 1.59 -6.00 -21.31
CA ASP A 23 2.40 -4.78 -21.42
C ASP A 23 3.27 -4.53 -20.17
N TRP A 24 4.54 -4.17 -20.38
CA TRP A 24 5.51 -3.98 -19.29
C TRP A 24 5.11 -2.83 -18.35
N GLN A 25 4.65 -1.70 -18.90
CA GLN A 25 4.32 -0.53 -18.12
C GLN A 25 3.09 -0.78 -17.23
N ALA A 26 2.07 -1.45 -17.77
CA ALA A 26 0.90 -1.89 -17.02
C ALA A 26 1.28 -2.86 -15.88
N ARG A 27 2.10 -3.87 -16.17
CA ARG A 27 2.59 -4.84 -15.18
C ARG A 27 3.38 -4.17 -14.07
N MET A 28 4.30 -3.28 -14.42
CA MET A 28 5.12 -2.56 -13.44
C MET A 28 4.26 -1.65 -12.55
N LYS A 29 3.23 -0.98 -13.13
CA LYS A 29 2.27 -0.18 -12.36
C LYS A 29 1.49 -1.02 -11.35
N LEU A 30 1.03 -2.21 -11.75
CA LEU A 30 0.33 -3.14 -10.87
C LEU A 30 1.23 -3.69 -9.76
N ALA A 31 2.42 -4.15 -10.11
CA ALA A 31 3.41 -4.66 -9.16
C ALA A 31 3.81 -3.59 -8.14
N MET A 32 4.13 -2.38 -8.60
CA MET A 32 4.47 -1.25 -7.72
C MET A 32 3.32 -0.88 -6.80
N ARG A 33 2.07 -0.90 -7.28
CA ARG A 33 0.89 -0.66 -6.43
C ARG A 33 0.78 -1.73 -5.34
N SER A 34 1.00 -3.00 -5.69
CA SER A 34 0.94 -4.11 -4.74
C SER A 34 1.97 -3.98 -3.63
N VAL A 35 3.25 -3.75 -3.96
CA VAL A 35 4.31 -3.62 -2.95
C VAL A 35 4.14 -2.38 -2.08
N LYS A 36 3.65 -1.25 -2.65
CA LYS A 36 3.34 -0.05 -1.86
C LYS A 36 2.24 -0.30 -0.84
N ILE A 37 1.17 -0.98 -1.24
CA ILE A 37 0.09 -1.35 -0.32
C ILE A 37 0.64 -2.22 0.82
N ASN A 38 1.47 -3.21 0.51
CA ASN A 38 2.08 -4.07 1.53
C ASN A 38 2.98 -3.29 2.49
N TYR A 39 3.81 -2.39 1.94
CA TYR A 39 4.67 -1.51 2.74
C TYR A 39 3.86 -0.64 3.70
N PHE A 40 2.81 0.03 3.22
CA PHE A 40 1.99 0.85 4.11
C PHE A 40 1.23 0.02 5.14
N MET A 41 0.73 -1.16 4.76
CA MET A 41 0.06 -2.09 5.69
C MET A 41 0.97 -2.63 6.80
N SER A 42 2.30 -2.63 6.59
CA SER A 42 3.26 -3.02 7.63
C SER A 42 3.69 -1.86 8.54
N GLN A 43 3.40 -0.62 8.17
CA GLN A 43 3.64 0.54 9.03
C GLN A 43 2.59 0.65 10.14
N PRO A 44 2.92 1.27 11.29
CA PRO A 44 1.94 1.61 12.31
C PRO A 44 0.76 2.40 11.75
N ILE A 45 -0.43 2.16 12.31
CA ILE A 45 -1.63 2.90 11.90
C ILE A 45 -1.47 4.38 12.28
N SER A 46 -1.64 5.24 11.29
CA SER A 46 -1.62 6.69 11.45
C SER A 46 -2.46 7.32 10.36
N LYS A 47 -2.81 8.61 10.49
CA LYS A 47 -3.50 9.37 9.44
C LYS A 47 -2.77 9.29 8.09
N GLY A 48 -1.45 9.44 8.12
CA GLY A 48 -0.62 9.35 6.91
C GLY A 48 -0.72 7.98 6.25
N THR A 49 -0.62 6.92 7.04
CA THR A 49 -0.71 5.53 6.54
C THR A 49 -2.10 5.25 5.97
N ILE A 50 -3.18 5.68 6.64
CA ILE A 50 -4.56 5.52 6.18
C ILE A 50 -4.75 6.24 4.83
N ASN A 51 -4.33 7.49 4.74
CA ASN A 51 -4.49 8.29 3.52
C ASN A 51 -3.75 7.68 2.32
N GLU A 52 -2.52 7.21 2.52
CA GLU A 52 -1.76 6.53 1.45
C GLU A 52 -2.43 5.23 1.01
N LEU A 53 -2.95 4.43 1.95
CA LEU A 53 -3.70 3.20 1.63
C LEU A 53 -4.97 3.49 0.84
N LEU A 54 -5.75 4.51 1.23
CA LEU A 54 -6.95 4.95 0.52
C LEU A 54 -6.61 5.47 -0.88
N LYS A 55 -5.55 6.26 -1.03
CA LYS A 55 -5.04 6.75 -2.32
C LYS A 55 -4.63 5.61 -3.25
N HIS A 56 -4.14 4.51 -2.69
CA HIS A 56 -3.86 3.27 -3.43
C HIS A 56 -5.08 2.35 -3.62
N GLY A 57 -6.28 2.83 -3.27
CA GLY A 57 -7.57 2.16 -3.50
C GLY A 57 -7.85 1.01 -2.53
N VAL A 58 -7.22 1.02 -1.35
CA VAL A 58 -7.50 0.04 -0.32
C VAL A 58 -8.74 0.45 0.46
N SER A 59 -9.72 -0.44 0.59
CA SER A 59 -10.96 -0.13 1.30
C SER A 59 -10.77 -0.08 2.82
N TYR A 60 -11.57 0.74 3.50
CA TYR A 60 -11.61 0.80 4.97
C TYR A 60 -11.79 -0.58 5.61
N ARG A 61 -12.57 -1.48 5.00
CA ARG A 61 -12.73 -2.87 5.48
C ARG A 61 -11.40 -3.63 5.52
N ARG A 62 -10.56 -3.48 4.49
CA ARG A 62 -9.26 -4.15 4.43
C ARG A 62 -8.27 -3.54 5.42
N ILE A 63 -8.30 -2.22 5.60
CA ILE A 63 -7.50 -1.51 6.62
C ILE A 63 -7.89 -1.98 8.02
N SER A 64 -9.18 -1.93 8.34
CA SER A 64 -9.75 -2.40 9.62
C SER A 64 -9.33 -3.82 9.96
N ARG A 65 -9.42 -4.74 8.99
CA ARG A 65 -9.00 -6.13 9.19
C ARG A 65 -7.49 -6.25 9.45
N ASN A 66 -6.66 -5.52 8.72
CA ASN A 66 -5.20 -5.59 8.87
C ASN A 66 -4.75 -5.13 10.26
N TYR A 67 -5.31 -4.02 10.73
CA TYR A 67 -4.93 -3.41 12.01
C TYR A 67 -5.75 -3.88 13.21
N LYS A 68 -6.77 -4.73 13.00
CA LYS A 68 -7.70 -5.21 14.04
C LYS A 68 -8.39 -4.05 14.80
N VAL A 69 -8.76 -3.00 14.08
CA VAL A 69 -9.44 -1.80 14.63
C VAL A 69 -10.82 -1.61 14.00
N GLY A 70 -11.73 -0.96 14.70
CA GLY A 70 -13.06 -0.64 14.20
C GLY A 70 -13.03 0.47 13.14
N ARG A 71 -14.11 0.58 12.34
CA ARG A 71 -14.25 1.69 11.37
C ARG A 71 -14.32 3.05 12.08
N SER A 72 -14.93 3.10 13.27
CA SER A 72 -14.96 4.28 14.13
C SER A 72 -13.56 4.78 14.44
N ASP A 73 -12.67 3.85 14.81
CA ASP A 73 -11.30 4.17 15.25
C ASP A 73 -10.47 4.70 14.07
N ILE A 74 -10.61 4.08 12.90
CA ILE A 74 -9.97 4.58 11.67
C ILE A 74 -10.44 6.00 11.35
N THR A 75 -11.74 6.27 11.49
CA THR A 75 -12.31 7.59 11.24
C THR A 75 -11.80 8.62 12.24
N ALA A 76 -11.62 8.23 13.50
CA ALA A 76 -11.08 9.10 14.54
C ALA A 76 -9.62 9.47 14.22
N ILE A 77 -8.78 8.49 13.86
CA ILE A 77 -7.37 8.70 13.48
C ILE A 77 -7.25 9.57 12.22
N GLU A 78 -8.13 9.37 11.24
CA GLU A 78 -8.15 10.15 9.99
C GLU A 78 -8.48 11.65 10.21
N ARG A 79 -9.23 11.97 11.27
CA ARG A 79 -9.67 13.34 11.61
C ARG A 79 -8.69 14.13 12.50
N GLN A 80 -7.70 13.47 13.09
CA GLN A 80 -6.62 14.13 13.86
C GLN A 80 -5.74 14.99 12.96
#